data_AF-A0A078B0T1-F1
#
_entry.id   AF-A0A078B0T1-F1
#
_cell.length_a   1.000
_cell.length_b   1.000
_cell.length_c   1.000
_cell.angle_alpha   90.00
_cell.angle_beta   90.00
_cell.angle_gamma   90.00
#
_symmetry.space_group_name_H-M   'P 1'
#
loop_
_entity.id
_entity.type
_entity.pdbx_description
1 polymer ?
#
loop_
_entity_poly.entity_id
_entity_poly.type
_entity_poly.pdbx_seq_one_letter_code
_entity_poly.pdbx_strand_id
1 'polypeptide(L)'
;MYRLTENEFDLAFKAEYNFLKTEPEVQENLELYAFVQLSQNIYTWTTQNGRSTQLRQRNRLETEICQYGRLGLHEDTIDYLNIAKTYQCPKKLDFQLQGSYSARVSKQVQIGIYPCNQTYLDITTNGTKICKSKEEQYRVGANLKLYVVVQNSFFDQDNFSDNSIKTSLKPYFLTPSNNQSHSYLFLLSKNQVQLRDSMFYGEIQQKEYIETRLDYFNVQELTADGQTSIMLCKTLVGL
;
A
#
# COMPACT_ATOMS: atom_id res chain seq x y z
N MET A 1 20.31 -1.23 -1.03
CA MET A 1 19.01 -1.78 -1.46
C MET A 1 18.45 -2.52 -0.28
N TYR A 2 17.23 -2.22 0.13
CA TYR A 2 16.58 -2.85 1.26
C TYR A 2 15.55 -3.86 0.75
N ARG A 3 15.51 -5.03 1.38
CA ARG A 3 14.59 -6.11 1.01
C ARG A 3 13.70 -6.38 2.21
N LEU A 4 12.40 -6.23 2.02
CA LEU A 4 11.38 -6.50 3.02
C LEU A 4 10.75 -7.85 2.72
N THR A 5 10.75 -8.71 3.72
CA THR A 5 10.05 -10.00 3.70
C THR A 5 8.88 -10.01 4.68
N GLU A 6 8.00 -11.00 4.55
CA GLU A 6 6.80 -11.15 5.38
C GLU A 6 7.09 -11.16 6.89
N ASN A 7 8.26 -11.67 7.30
CA ASN A 7 8.68 -11.71 8.70
C ASN A 7 8.99 -10.32 9.28
N GLU A 8 9.30 -9.34 8.42
CA GLU A 8 9.75 -8.01 8.82
C GLU A 8 8.63 -6.98 8.68
N PHE A 9 7.78 -7.14 7.66
CA PHE A 9 6.74 -6.21 7.31
C PHE A 9 5.60 -6.93 6.61
N ASP A 10 4.37 -6.53 6.94
CA ASP A 10 3.17 -7.01 6.27
C ASP A 10 2.19 -5.86 6.05
N LEU A 11 1.34 -6.01 5.03
CA LEU A 11 0.30 -5.05 4.71
C LEU A 11 -0.94 -5.72 4.14
N ALA A 12 -2.07 -5.09 4.39
CA ALA A 12 -3.36 -5.44 3.80
C ALA A 12 -4.04 -4.18 3.28
N PHE A 13 -4.85 -4.33 2.23
CA PHE A 13 -5.67 -3.23 1.73
C PHE A 13 -7.05 -3.70 1.26
N LYS A 14 -8.04 -2.82 1.34
CA LYS A 14 -9.37 -3.03 0.72
C LYS A 14 -9.90 -1.73 0.15
N ALA A 15 -10.74 -1.84 -0.87
CA ALA A 15 -11.55 -0.73 -1.35
C ALA A 15 -13.00 -0.91 -0.92
N GLU A 16 -13.60 0.17 -0.39
CA GLU A 16 -14.98 0.17 0.10
C GLU A 16 -15.73 1.35 -0.49
N TYR A 17 -16.97 1.13 -0.91
CA TYR A 17 -17.83 2.16 -1.45
C TYR A 17 -18.58 2.89 -0.32
N ASN A 18 -18.54 4.22 -0.31
CA ASN A 18 -19.15 5.05 0.72
C ASN A 18 -20.65 4.80 0.91
N PHE A 19 -21.33 4.43 -0.18
CA PHE A 19 -22.76 4.20 -0.20
C PHE A 19 -23.13 2.71 -0.17
N LEU A 20 -22.26 1.87 0.40
CA LEU A 20 -22.48 0.42 0.60
C LEU A 20 -23.86 0.07 1.19
N LYS A 21 -24.37 0.90 2.11
CA LYS A 21 -25.67 0.66 2.76
C LYS A 21 -26.86 0.86 1.83
N THR A 22 -26.72 1.71 0.81
CA THR A 22 -27.80 2.08 -0.11
C THR A 22 -27.69 1.40 -1.46
N GLU A 23 -26.46 1.10 -1.92
CA GLU A 23 -26.15 0.45 -3.20
C GLU A 23 -25.15 -0.71 -2.96
N PRO A 24 -25.53 -1.78 -2.23
CA PRO A 24 -24.63 -2.90 -1.92
C PRO A 24 -24.11 -3.63 -3.16
N GLU A 25 -24.90 -3.68 -4.23
CA GLU A 25 -24.55 -4.29 -5.51
C GLU A 25 -23.34 -3.63 -6.18
N VAL A 26 -23.08 -2.35 -5.90
CA VAL A 26 -21.89 -1.63 -6.39
C VAL A 26 -20.64 -2.17 -5.71
N GLN A 27 -20.69 -2.45 -4.41
CA GLN A 27 -19.56 -3.04 -3.69
C GLN A 27 -19.29 -4.48 -4.12
N GLU A 28 -20.35 -5.28 -4.29
CA GLU A 28 -20.24 -6.69 -4.71
C GLU A 28 -19.66 -6.84 -6.13
N ASN A 29 -19.80 -5.81 -6.96
CA ASN A 29 -19.31 -5.78 -8.34
C ASN A 29 -18.30 -4.66 -8.57
N LEU A 30 -17.51 -4.32 -7.54
CA LEU A 30 -16.60 -3.18 -7.57
C LEU A 30 -15.62 -3.23 -8.76
N GLU A 31 -15.20 -4.43 -9.17
CA GLU A 31 -14.31 -4.68 -10.31
C GLU A 31 -14.86 -4.20 -11.65
N LEU A 32 -16.18 -4.02 -11.78
CA LEU A 32 -16.81 -3.45 -12.97
C LEU A 32 -16.59 -1.93 -13.09
N TYR A 33 -16.25 -1.28 -11.97
CA TYR A 33 -16.12 0.16 -11.86
C TYR A 33 -14.65 0.58 -11.69
N ALA A 34 -13.93 -0.13 -10.83
CA ALA A 34 -12.53 0.14 -10.50
C ALA A 34 -11.80 -1.12 -10.07
N PHE A 35 -10.49 -1.14 -10.22
CA PHE A 35 -9.65 -2.20 -9.66
C PHE A 35 -8.55 -1.61 -8.78
N VAL A 36 -8.21 -2.34 -7.72
CA VAL A 36 -7.04 -2.04 -6.88
C VAL A 36 -5.86 -2.84 -7.41
N GLN A 37 -4.71 -2.18 -7.54
CA GLN A 37 -3.48 -2.80 -7.99
C GLN A 37 -2.35 -2.50 -7.01
N LEU A 38 -1.73 -3.58 -6.51
CA LEU A 38 -0.43 -3.54 -5.86
C LEU A 38 0.67 -3.72 -6.92
N SER A 39 1.73 -2.91 -6.84
CA SER A 39 2.85 -2.98 -7.78
C SER A 39 4.16 -2.53 -7.15
N GLN A 40 5.27 -3.05 -7.65
CA GLN A 40 6.61 -2.55 -7.40
C GLN A 40 7.07 -1.72 -8.60
N ASN A 41 7.22 -0.42 -8.38
CA ASN A 41 7.70 0.52 -9.38
C ASN A 41 9.21 0.69 -9.28
N ILE A 42 9.88 0.68 -10.41
CA ILE A 42 11.30 0.99 -10.56
C ILE A 42 11.40 2.24 -11.43
N TYR A 43 12.04 3.26 -10.89
CA TYR A 43 12.31 4.53 -11.54
C TYR A 43 13.80 4.63 -11.82
N THR A 44 14.17 4.84 -13.09
CA THR A 44 15.57 4.95 -13.50
C THR A 44 15.76 6.22 -14.31
N TRP A 45 16.68 7.09 -13.89
CA TRP A 45 17.08 8.25 -14.69
C TRP A 45 17.98 7.80 -15.85
N THR A 46 17.58 8.17 -17.06
CA THR A 46 18.33 7.89 -18.30
C THR A 46 18.47 9.16 -19.12
N THR A 47 19.60 9.28 -19.84
CA THR A 47 19.78 10.40 -20.77
C THR A 47 19.25 9.98 -22.14
N GLN A 48 18.22 10.66 -22.62
CA GLN A 48 17.70 10.50 -23.96
C GLN A 48 17.81 11.85 -24.68
N ASN A 49 18.51 11.87 -25.82
CA ASN A 49 18.72 13.08 -26.63
C ASN A 49 19.29 14.26 -25.82
N GLY A 50 20.26 13.99 -24.93
CA GLY A 50 20.89 15.00 -24.07
C GLY A 50 20.02 15.52 -22.92
N ARG A 51 18.78 15.04 -22.77
CA ARG A 51 17.88 15.37 -21.65
C ARG A 51 17.78 14.20 -20.67
N SER A 52 17.75 14.52 -19.37
CA SER A 52 17.51 13.52 -18.33
C SER A 52 16.01 13.21 -18.27
N THR A 53 15.65 11.95 -18.51
CA THR A 53 14.28 11.43 -18.48
C THR A 53 14.19 10.28 -17.49
N GLN A 54 13.16 10.30 -16.65
CA GLN A 54 12.89 9.22 -15.71
C GLN A 54 12.05 8.13 -16.39
N LEU A 55 12.60 6.92 -16.54
CA LEU A 55 11.87 5.75 -17.01
C LEU A 55 11.18 5.08 -15.83
N ARG A 56 9.89 4.74 -15.99
CA ARG A 56 9.10 4.02 -14.99
C ARG A 56 8.80 2.60 -15.49
N GLN A 57 9.28 1.60 -14.77
CA GLN A 57 8.89 0.20 -14.93
C GLN A 57 7.93 -0.16 -13.80
N ARG A 58 6.74 -0.68 -14.13
CA ARG A 58 5.75 -1.11 -13.14
C ARG A 58 5.62 -2.62 -13.17
N ASN A 59 5.99 -3.27 -12.07
CA ASN A 59 5.82 -4.71 -11.90
C ASN A 59 4.58 -4.95 -11.05
N ARG A 60 3.52 -5.51 -11.63
CA ARG A 60 2.31 -5.87 -10.88
C ARG A 60 2.63 -7.00 -9.91
N LEU A 61 2.07 -6.92 -8.70
CA LEU A 61 2.17 -7.95 -7.69
C LEU A 61 0.83 -8.66 -7.56
N GLU A 62 0.87 -9.98 -7.45
CA GLU A 62 -0.32 -10.78 -7.20
C GLU A 62 -0.79 -10.60 -5.75
N THR A 63 -2.11 -10.59 -5.59
CA THR A 63 -2.77 -10.44 -4.30
C THR A 63 -3.82 -11.53 -4.13
N GLU A 64 -4.18 -11.79 -2.89
CA GLU A 64 -5.21 -12.73 -2.48
C GLU A 64 -5.92 -12.20 -1.24
N ILE A 65 -7.05 -12.80 -0.87
CA ILE A 65 -7.69 -12.45 0.41
C ILE A 65 -6.74 -12.85 1.54
N CYS A 66 -6.51 -11.91 2.46
CA CYS A 66 -5.64 -12.14 3.61
C CYS A 66 -6.15 -13.34 4.42
N GLN A 67 -5.24 -14.18 4.90
CA GLN A 67 -5.55 -15.33 5.75
C GLN A 67 -5.06 -15.08 7.18
N TYR A 68 -5.53 -15.89 8.14
CA TYR A 68 -4.91 -15.96 9.46
C TYR A 68 -3.42 -16.34 9.32
N GLY A 69 -2.59 -15.80 10.20
CA GLY A 69 -1.12 -15.83 10.10
C GLY A 69 -0.50 -14.57 9.50
N ARG A 70 -1.29 -13.75 8.80
CA ARG A 70 -0.88 -12.44 8.26
C ARG A 70 -1.09 -11.33 9.28
N LEU A 71 -0.27 -10.28 9.23
CA LEU A 71 -0.41 -9.09 10.10
C LEU A 71 -0.48 -9.42 11.61
N GLY A 72 0.13 -10.53 12.04
CA GLY A 72 0.06 -11.02 13.43
C GLY A 72 -1.34 -11.46 13.88
N LEU A 73 -2.26 -11.73 12.94
CA LEU A 73 -3.58 -12.24 13.24
C LEU A 73 -3.55 -13.74 13.45
N HIS A 74 -4.21 -14.21 14.50
CA HIS A 74 -4.35 -15.63 14.82
C HIS A 74 -5.83 -16.02 14.89
N GLU A 75 -6.15 -17.29 14.64
CA GLU A 75 -7.54 -17.78 14.62
C GLU A 75 -8.27 -17.60 15.96
N ASP A 76 -7.52 -17.63 17.06
CA ASP A 76 -7.98 -17.44 18.43
C ASP A 76 -8.08 -15.95 18.84
N THR A 77 -7.62 -15.03 17.99
CA THR A 77 -7.67 -13.58 18.25
C THR A 77 -8.85 -12.91 17.55
N ILE A 78 -9.38 -11.85 18.17
CA ILE A 78 -10.48 -11.07 17.60
C ILE A 78 -9.94 -10.20 16.46
N ASP A 79 -10.36 -10.51 15.23
CA ASP A 79 -10.12 -9.68 14.04
C ASP A 79 -11.12 -8.51 13.98
N TYR A 80 -10.86 -7.47 14.78
CA TYR A 80 -11.71 -6.28 14.86
C TYR A 80 -11.89 -5.55 13.51
N LEU A 81 -10.93 -5.68 12.61
CA LEU A 81 -10.91 -5.00 11.31
C LEU A 81 -11.46 -5.89 10.18
N ASN A 82 -11.80 -7.16 10.47
CA ASN A 82 -12.18 -8.17 9.47
C ASN A 82 -11.16 -8.29 8.33
N ILE A 83 -9.87 -8.19 8.65
CA ILE A 83 -8.75 -8.31 7.71
C ILE A 83 -8.77 -9.65 7.00
N ALA A 84 -8.93 -10.75 7.74
CA ALA A 84 -8.87 -12.11 7.19
C ALA A 84 -10.03 -12.47 6.22
N LYS A 85 -11.03 -11.59 6.10
CA LYS A 85 -12.21 -11.82 5.25
C LYS A 85 -12.35 -10.79 4.13
N THR A 86 -11.98 -9.54 4.39
CA THR A 86 -12.33 -8.41 3.52
C THR A 86 -11.14 -7.72 2.89
N TYR A 87 -9.92 -7.96 3.39
CA TYR A 87 -8.73 -7.32 2.87
C TYR A 87 -7.95 -8.23 1.92
N GLN A 88 -7.23 -7.59 1.00
CA GLN A 88 -6.26 -8.22 0.13
C GLN A 88 -4.84 -8.04 0.66
N CYS A 89 -4.08 -9.10 0.59
CA CYS A 89 -2.67 -9.18 0.96
C CYS A 89 -1.85 -9.56 -0.28
N PRO A 90 -0.57 -9.16 -0.38
CA PRO A 90 0.32 -9.72 -1.39
C PRO A 90 0.46 -11.23 -1.17
N LYS A 91 0.34 -12.03 -2.24
CA LYS A 91 0.59 -13.49 -2.19
C LYS A 91 2.02 -13.82 -1.76
N LYS A 92 2.96 -12.98 -2.18
CA LYS A 92 4.37 -13.06 -1.81
C LYS A 92 4.89 -11.67 -1.50
N LEU A 93 5.36 -11.48 -0.27
CA LEU A 93 5.98 -10.23 0.16
C LEU A 93 7.50 -10.33 0.03
N ASP A 94 8.02 -9.67 -1.00
CA ASP A 94 9.45 -9.59 -1.30
C ASP A 94 9.76 -8.22 -1.93
N PHE A 95 9.55 -7.16 -1.14
CA PHE A 95 9.68 -5.80 -1.65
C PHE A 95 11.12 -5.35 -1.64
N GLN A 96 11.56 -4.79 -2.76
CA GLN A 96 12.86 -4.17 -2.88
C GLN A 96 12.66 -2.66 -2.83
N LEU A 97 13.02 -2.06 -1.70
CA LEU A 97 12.99 -0.62 -1.51
C LEU A 97 14.39 -0.05 -1.71
N GLN A 98 14.48 1.03 -2.47
CA GLN A 98 15.77 1.67 -2.72
C GLN A 98 15.57 3.13 -3.06
N GLY A 99 16.32 3.99 -2.38
CA GLY A 99 16.58 5.36 -2.79
C GLY A 99 15.37 6.30 -2.66
N SER A 100 15.67 7.55 -2.35
CA SER A 100 14.70 8.64 -2.43
C SER A 100 14.37 8.96 -3.90
N TYR A 101 13.38 9.83 -4.11
CA TYR A 101 12.93 10.22 -5.46
C TYR A 101 14.01 10.84 -6.35
N SER A 102 15.07 11.42 -5.74
CA SER A 102 16.22 12.01 -6.42
C SER A 102 17.34 11.02 -6.73
N ALA A 103 17.24 9.77 -6.29
CA ALA A 103 18.24 8.75 -6.57
C ALA A 103 18.24 8.37 -8.07
N ARG A 104 19.42 7.99 -8.59
CA ARG A 104 19.57 7.50 -9.99
C ARG A 104 18.65 6.34 -10.32
N VAL A 105 18.44 5.47 -9.33
CA VAL A 105 17.45 4.40 -9.35
C VAL A 105 16.65 4.47 -8.04
N SER A 106 15.33 4.52 -8.15
CA SER A 106 14.42 4.40 -7.01
C SER A 106 13.50 3.19 -7.20
N LYS A 107 13.28 2.42 -6.13
CA LYS A 107 12.34 1.30 -6.11
C LYS A 107 11.33 1.52 -4.99
N GLN A 108 10.05 1.49 -5.33
CA GLN A 108 8.94 1.86 -4.47
C GLN A 108 7.79 0.87 -4.63
N VAL A 109 7.06 0.60 -3.56
CA VAL A 109 5.80 -0.16 -3.64
C VAL A 109 4.65 0.83 -3.80
N GLN A 110 3.70 0.51 -4.67
CA GLN A 110 2.54 1.32 -4.97
C GLN A 110 1.25 0.50 -4.84
N ILE A 111 0.33 0.96 -3.99
CA ILE A 111 -1.09 0.59 -4.06
C ILE A 111 -1.80 1.70 -4.83
N GLY A 112 -2.60 1.34 -5.82
CA GLY A 112 -3.37 2.27 -6.63
C GLY A 112 -4.77 1.76 -6.91
N ILE A 113 -5.75 2.64 -6.82
CA ILE A 113 -7.09 2.43 -7.40
C ILE A 113 -7.05 2.94 -8.84
N TYR A 114 -7.66 2.23 -9.77
CA TYR A 114 -7.71 2.58 -11.17
C TYR A 114 -9.12 2.36 -11.72
N PRO A 115 -9.60 3.16 -12.67
CA PRO A 115 -10.84 2.88 -13.39
C PRO A 115 -10.80 1.51 -14.04
N CYS A 116 -11.96 0.88 -14.21
CA CYS A 116 -12.07 -0.43 -14.84
C CYS A 116 -11.41 -0.44 -16.22
N ASN A 117 -10.57 -1.44 -16.46
CA ASN A 117 -9.93 -1.69 -17.75
C ASN A 117 -10.44 -3.02 -18.28
N GLN A 118 -11.07 -3.02 -19.46
CA GLN A 118 -11.72 -4.22 -20.00
C GLN A 118 -10.71 -5.37 -20.18
N THR A 119 -9.53 -5.09 -20.73
CA THR A 119 -8.47 -6.10 -20.90
C THR A 119 -8.05 -6.71 -19.56
N TYR A 120 -7.96 -5.90 -18.51
CA TYR A 120 -7.65 -6.40 -17.17
C TYR A 120 -8.80 -7.25 -16.61
N LEU A 121 -10.03 -6.78 -16.75
CA LEU A 121 -11.23 -7.46 -16.26
C LEU A 121 -11.42 -8.81 -16.96
N ASP A 122 -11.16 -8.87 -18.27
CA ASP A 122 -11.24 -10.10 -19.05
C ASP A 122 -10.26 -11.16 -18.53
N ILE A 123 -9.04 -10.75 -18.19
CA ILE A 123 -8.02 -11.65 -17.62
C ILE A 123 -8.46 -12.17 -16.24
N THR A 124 -9.06 -11.33 -15.41
CA THR A 124 -9.42 -11.72 -14.03
C THR A 124 -10.76 -12.46 -13.94
N THR A 125 -11.66 -12.28 -14.92
CA THR A 125 -13.02 -12.85 -14.91
C THR A 125 -13.29 -13.81 -16.07
N ASN A 126 -12.26 -14.19 -16.82
CA ASN A 126 -12.37 -15.01 -18.03
C ASN A 126 -13.37 -14.44 -19.06
N GLY A 127 -13.42 -13.11 -19.20
CA GLY A 127 -14.28 -12.41 -20.16
C GLY A 127 -15.79 -12.46 -19.85
N THR A 128 -16.18 -12.85 -18.64
CA THR A 128 -17.60 -12.96 -18.25
C THR A 128 -18.24 -11.63 -17.86
N LYS A 129 -17.43 -10.61 -17.56
CA LYS A 129 -17.86 -9.32 -17.03
C LYS A 129 -17.44 -8.16 -17.94
N ILE A 130 -18.23 -7.09 -17.96
CA ILE A 130 -18.00 -5.91 -18.80
C ILE A 130 -17.90 -4.68 -17.90
N CYS A 131 -16.88 -3.85 -18.13
CA CYS A 131 -16.71 -2.58 -17.44
C CYS A 131 -17.95 -1.68 -17.63
N LYS A 132 -18.32 -0.96 -16.57
CA LYS A 132 -19.41 0.02 -16.64
C LYS A 132 -19.01 1.26 -17.45
N SER A 133 -19.96 2.13 -17.78
CA SER A 133 -19.69 3.37 -18.50
C SER A 133 -18.71 4.26 -17.73
N LYS A 134 -17.99 5.14 -18.43
CA LYS A 134 -17.00 6.01 -17.78
C LYS A 134 -17.64 6.91 -16.72
N GLU A 135 -18.84 7.40 -16.99
CA GLU A 135 -19.62 8.23 -16.08
C GLU A 135 -19.89 7.50 -14.76
N GLU A 136 -20.30 6.22 -14.84
CA GLU A 136 -20.50 5.38 -13.66
C GLU A 136 -19.20 5.05 -12.95
N GLN A 137 -18.11 4.77 -13.69
CA GLN A 137 -16.79 4.56 -13.10
C GLN A 137 -16.32 5.79 -12.31
N TYR A 138 -16.55 7.00 -12.82
CA TYR A 138 -16.20 8.24 -12.12
C TYR A 138 -17.09 8.49 -10.91
N ARG A 139 -18.41 8.27 -11.03
CA ARG A 139 -19.36 8.38 -9.90
C ARG A 139 -18.96 7.46 -8.76
N VAL A 140 -18.71 6.18 -9.07
CA VAL A 140 -18.33 5.19 -8.07
C VAL A 140 -16.95 5.51 -7.51
N GLY A 141 -15.96 5.75 -8.39
CA GLY A 141 -14.61 6.12 -8.00
C GLY A 141 -14.58 7.27 -7.00
N ALA A 142 -15.28 8.38 -7.27
CA ALA A 142 -15.35 9.55 -6.40
C ALA A 142 -15.79 9.24 -4.95
N ASN A 143 -16.38 8.07 -4.74
CA ASN A 143 -16.95 7.62 -3.49
C ASN A 143 -16.32 6.31 -2.98
N LEU A 144 -15.18 5.88 -3.52
CA LEU A 144 -14.41 4.76 -2.99
C LEU A 144 -13.49 5.21 -1.87
N LYS A 145 -13.31 4.38 -0.85
CA LYS A 145 -12.31 4.53 0.21
C LYS A 145 -11.29 3.42 0.08
N LEU A 146 -10.01 3.79 0.09
CA LEU A 146 -8.93 2.82 0.23
C LEU A 146 -8.56 2.71 1.70
N TYR A 147 -8.74 1.53 2.27
CA TYR A 147 -8.24 1.18 3.58
C TYR A 147 -6.92 0.46 3.41
N VAL A 148 -5.87 0.90 4.10
CA VAL A 148 -4.57 0.24 4.12
C VAL A 148 -4.20 -0.01 5.57
N VAL A 149 -3.90 -1.25 5.92
CA VAL A 149 -3.40 -1.63 7.24
C VAL A 149 -1.97 -2.09 7.06
N VAL A 150 -1.05 -1.53 7.84
CA VAL A 150 0.35 -1.96 7.84
C VAL A 150 0.75 -2.47 9.21
N GLN A 151 1.61 -3.49 9.22
CA GLN A 151 2.31 -3.90 10.44
C GLN A 151 3.42 -2.90 10.71
N ASN A 152 3.37 -2.28 11.88
CA ASN A 152 4.38 -1.36 12.35
C ASN A 152 5.06 -1.95 13.59
N SER A 153 6.37 -1.84 13.67
CA SER A 153 7.12 -2.20 14.87
C SER A 153 7.58 -0.93 15.59
N PHE A 154 7.66 -1.00 16.91
CA PHE A 154 8.17 0.08 17.75
C PHE A 154 8.93 -0.49 18.95
N PHE A 155 9.89 0.29 19.44
CA PHE A 155 10.60 -0.02 20.67
C PHE A 155 9.78 0.47 21.87
N ASP A 156 9.47 -0.45 22.78
CA ASP A 156 8.82 -0.16 24.05
C ASP A 156 9.89 -0.04 25.15
N GLN A 157 10.20 1.20 25.51
CA GLN A 157 11.21 1.54 26.52
C GLN A 157 10.83 1.07 27.93
N ASP A 158 9.54 0.86 28.20
CA ASP A 158 9.03 0.47 29.51
C ASP A 158 8.95 -1.07 29.65
N ASN A 159 9.24 -1.81 28.57
CA ASN A 159 9.26 -3.27 28.58
C ASN A 159 10.67 -3.82 28.80
N PHE A 160 10.95 -4.22 30.04
CA PHE A 160 12.22 -4.84 30.45
C PHE A 160 12.32 -6.34 30.14
N SER A 161 11.37 -6.92 29.41
CA SER A 161 11.48 -8.31 28.93
C SER A 161 12.35 -8.41 27.67
N ASP A 162 12.72 -9.65 27.29
CA ASP A 162 13.48 -9.91 26.06
C ASP A 162 12.77 -9.40 24.79
N ASN A 163 11.44 -9.23 24.83
CA ASN A 163 10.63 -8.72 23.72
C ASN A 163 10.30 -7.23 23.86
N SER A 164 11.34 -6.40 23.84
CA SER A 164 11.21 -4.93 23.88
C SER A 164 10.79 -4.31 22.54
N ILE A 165 10.80 -5.07 21.44
CA ILE A 165 10.22 -4.65 20.15
C ILE A 165 8.80 -5.20 20.07
N LYS A 166 7.83 -4.30 19.99
CA LYS A 166 6.41 -4.64 19.86
C LYS A 166 5.91 -4.32 18.46
N THR A 167 4.94 -5.11 18.00
CA THR A 167 4.23 -4.89 16.75
C THR A 167 2.85 -4.32 17.01
N SER A 168 2.40 -3.41 16.17
CA SER A 168 1.05 -2.87 16.17
C SER A 168 0.54 -2.65 14.75
N LEU A 169 -0.78 -2.75 14.58
CA LEU A 169 -1.43 -2.45 13.31
C LEU A 169 -1.73 -0.96 13.23
N LYS A 170 -1.30 -0.32 12.13
CA LYS A 170 -1.64 1.07 11.82
C LYS A 170 -2.62 1.09 10.64
N PRO A 171 -3.92 1.36 10.87
CA PRO A 171 -4.88 1.55 9.81
C PRO A 171 -4.78 2.97 9.24
N TYR A 172 -4.79 3.08 7.92
CA TYR A 172 -4.87 4.30 7.15
C TYR A 172 -6.13 4.30 6.30
N PHE A 173 -6.85 5.42 6.38
CA PHE A 173 -8.12 5.62 5.68
C PHE A 173 -7.91 6.70 4.62
N LEU A 174 -7.88 6.30 3.36
CA LEU A 174 -7.55 7.18 2.25
C LEU A 174 -8.79 7.39 1.39
N THR A 175 -9.29 8.61 1.38
CA THR A 175 -10.49 9.02 0.66
C THR A 175 -10.08 9.88 -0.53
N PRO A 176 -10.47 9.54 -1.77
CA PRO A 176 -10.35 10.44 -2.89
C PRO A 176 -11.35 11.58 -2.74
N SER A 177 -11.15 12.63 -3.53
CA SER A 177 -12.16 13.65 -3.78
C SER A 177 -12.41 13.74 -5.29
N ASN A 178 -13.57 14.27 -5.64
CA ASN A 178 -13.97 14.38 -7.03
C ASN A 178 -12.99 15.28 -7.81
N ASN A 179 -12.65 14.88 -9.04
CA ASN A 179 -11.68 15.55 -9.91
C ASN A 179 -10.29 15.78 -9.31
N GLN A 180 -9.92 15.04 -8.26
CA GLN A 180 -8.61 15.16 -7.64
C GLN A 180 -7.93 13.79 -7.53
N SER A 181 -6.62 13.79 -7.78
CA SER A 181 -5.72 12.67 -7.57
C SER A 181 -5.00 12.87 -6.24
N HIS A 182 -5.02 11.85 -5.37
CA HIS A 182 -4.49 11.90 -4.01
C HIS A 182 -3.29 10.96 -3.85
N SER A 183 -2.09 11.50 -3.74
CA SER A 183 -0.90 10.67 -3.51
C SER A 183 -0.44 10.77 -2.06
N TYR A 184 -0.43 9.63 -1.38
CA TYR A 184 0.06 9.45 -0.02
C TYR A 184 1.44 8.77 -0.09
N LEU A 185 2.48 9.45 0.35
CA LEU A 185 3.82 8.88 0.44
C LEU A 185 4.06 8.43 1.88
N PHE A 186 4.33 7.14 2.04
CA PHE A 186 4.73 6.52 3.29
C PHE A 186 6.22 6.25 3.27
N LEU A 187 6.88 6.65 4.35
CA LEU A 187 8.28 6.32 4.58
C LEU A 187 8.34 5.07 5.46
N LEU A 188 9.12 4.09 5.01
CA LEU A 188 9.47 2.92 5.81
C LEU A 188 10.91 3.08 6.28
N SER A 189 11.10 3.13 7.59
CA SER A 189 12.39 3.32 8.22
C SER A 189 12.78 2.07 9.00
N LYS A 190 13.97 1.54 8.70
CA LYS A 190 14.60 0.50 9.53
C LYS A 190 15.43 1.19 10.61
N ASN A 191 14.98 1.07 11.85
CA ASN A 191 15.59 1.68 13.01
C ASN A 191 16.36 0.62 13.81
N GLN A 192 17.38 1.06 14.55
CA GLN A 192 18.17 0.22 15.44
C GLN A 192 18.19 0.82 16.84
N VAL A 193 17.97 0.00 17.85
CA VAL A 193 18.09 0.36 19.26
C VAL A 193 19.18 -0.48 19.91
N GLN A 194 19.98 0.15 20.77
CA GLN A 194 21.00 -0.51 21.57
C GLN A 194 20.53 -0.53 23.03
N LEU A 195 20.44 -1.71 23.61
CA LEU A 195 20.08 -1.91 25.00
C LEU A 195 21.32 -2.24 25.80
N ARG A 196 21.37 -1.71 27.02
CA ARG A 196 22.42 -1.97 28.00
C ARG A 196 21.80 -2.07 29.38
N ASP A 197 22.14 -3.11 30.11
CA ASP A 197 21.63 -3.36 31.46
C ASP A 197 22.23 -2.39 32.49
N SER A 198 23.45 -1.89 32.24
CA SER A 198 24.09 -0.87 33.06
C SER A 198 24.98 0.05 32.22
N MET A 199 25.23 1.25 32.76
CA MET A 199 26.08 2.27 32.15
C MET A 199 27.55 1.83 32.06
N PHE A 200 27.99 0.93 32.96
CA PHE A 200 29.41 0.57 33.11
C PHE A 200 29.71 -0.90 32.79
N TYR A 201 28.70 -1.78 32.84
CA TYR A 201 28.84 -3.22 32.62
C TYR A 201 27.60 -3.77 31.91
N GLY A 202 27.75 -4.82 31.11
CA GLY A 202 26.64 -5.52 30.46
C GLY A 202 26.90 -5.82 28.99
N GLU A 203 26.19 -6.82 28.48
CA GLU A 203 26.20 -7.13 27.06
C GLU A 203 25.38 -6.09 26.29
N ILE A 204 25.91 -5.61 25.17
CA ILE A 204 25.17 -4.71 24.29
C ILE A 204 24.26 -5.55 23.41
N GLN A 205 22.96 -5.46 23.66
CA GLN A 205 21.98 -6.07 22.76
C GLN A 205 21.58 -5.06 21.69
N GLN A 206 21.69 -5.45 20.42
CA GLN A 206 21.23 -4.64 19.30
C GLN A 206 19.93 -5.23 18.76
N LYS A 207 18.88 -4.41 18.69
CA LYS A 207 17.60 -4.81 18.12
C LYS A 207 17.22 -3.88 16.98
N GLU A 208 16.57 -4.42 15.96
CA GLU A 208 16.10 -3.68 14.80
C GLU A 208 14.58 -3.69 14.76
N TYR A 209 13.98 -2.62 14.25
CA TYR A 209 12.53 -2.55 14.05
C TYR A 209 12.18 -1.67 12.85
N ILE A 210 11.01 -1.91 12.28
CA ILE A 210 10.51 -1.18 11.10
C ILE A 210 9.38 -0.26 11.52
N GLU A 211 9.55 1.02 11.20
CA GLU A 211 8.52 2.03 11.41
C GLU A 211 8.00 2.53 10.05
N THR A 212 6.68 2.59 9.93
CA THR A 212 5.96 3.23 8.83
C THR A 212 5.36 4.55 9.31
N ARG A 213 5.62 5.63 8.56
CA ARG A 213 5.03 6.95 8.78
C ARG A 213 4.52 7.55 7.47
N LEU A 214 3.41 8.29 7.54
CA LEU A 214 2.98 9.12 6.43
C LEU A 214 3.92 10.34 6.34
N ASP A 215 4.60 10.49 5.21
CA ASP A 215 5.63 11.51 4.98
C ASP A 215 5.07 12.70 4.21
N TYR A 216 4.34 12.43 3.12
CA TYR A 216 3.77 13.48 2.28
C TYR A 216 2.36 13.13 1.80
N PHE A 217 1.53 14.17 1.67
CA PHE A 217 0.22 14.09 1.04
C PHE A 217 0.14 15.14 -0.07
N ASN A 218 -0.11 14.69 -1.29
CA ASN A 218 -0.22 15.55 -2.46
C ASN A 218 -1.60 15.39 -3.09
N VAL A 219 -2.25 16.52 -3.36
CA VAL A 219 -3.52 16.60 -4.09
C VAL A 219 -3.27 17.32 -5.39
N GLN A 220 -3.69 16.72 -6.50
CA GLN A 220 -3.60 17.31 -7.84
C GLN A 220 -4.99 17.35 -8.47
N GLU A 221 -5.38 18.51 -8.97
CA GLU A 221 -6.58 18.62 -9.79
C GLU A 221 -6.36 17.94 -11.14
N LEU A 222 -7.34 17.15 -11.56
CA LEU A 222 -7.35 16.50 -12.86
C LEU A 222 -7.93 17.50 -13.88
N THR A 223 -7.08 18.20 -14.62
CA THR A 223 -7.54 19.04 -15.74
C THR A 223 -7.88 18.17 -16.95
N ALA A 224 -8.90 18.58 -17.71
CA ALA A 224 -9.55 17.79 -18.76
C ALA A 224 -8.72 17.53 -20.03
N ASP A 225 -7.45 17.91 -20.09
CA ASP A 225 -6.62 17.76 -21.28
C ASP A 225 -5.86 16.43 -21.29
N GLY A 226 -6.52 15.41 -21.85
CA GLY A 226 -5.89 14.34 -22.64
C GLY A 226 -4.94 13.36 -21.92
N GLN A 227 -4.58 13.59 -20.65
CA GLN A 227 -3.94 12.60 -19.81
C GLN A 227 -5.02 11.85 -19.06
N THR A 228 -5.12 10.54 -19.33
CA THR A 228 -5.99 9.58 -18.63
C THR A 228 -6.25 10.01 -17.20
N SER A 229 -7.49 10.44 -16.94
CA SER A 229 -8.01 10.85 -15.64
C SER A 229 -7.96 9.64 -14.71
N ILE A 230 -6.90 9.54 -13.93
CA ILE A 230 -6.76 8.44 -12.97
C ILE A 230 -7.02 9.03 -11.60
N MET A 231 -8.09 8.57 -10.96
CA MET A 231 -8.19 8.60 -9.51
C MET A 231 -7.05 7.77 -8.95
N LEU A 232 -5.90 8.40 -8.75
CA LEU A 232 -4.73 7.75 -8.19
C LEU A 232 -4.74 8.02 -6.70
N CYS A 233 -5.32 7.13 -5.91
CA CYS A 233 -4.84 6.99 -4.54
C CYS A 233 -3.51 6.26 -4.62
N LYS A 234 -2.37 6.96 -4.75
CA LYS A 234 -1.05 6.29 -4.73
C LYS A 234 -0.56 6.25 -3.32
N THR A 235 -0.48 5.06 -2.73
CA THR A 235 0.36 4.84 -1.55
C THR A 235 1.74 4.46 -2.04
N LEU A 236 2.72 5.36 -1.96
CA LEU A 236 4.12 5.05 -2.28
C LEU A 236 4.85 4.71 -1.00
N VAL A 237 5.57 3.59 -0.99
CA VAL A 237 6.41 3.17 0.13
C VAL A 237 7.86 3.25 -0.32
N GLY A 238 8.64 4.12 0.33
CA GLY A 238 10.05 4.39 0.03
C GLY A 238 10.92 4.51 1.29
N LEU A 239 12.23 4.57 1.07
CA LEU A 239 13.28 4.86 2.06
C LEU A 239 13.81 6.28 1.88
#